data_AF-A0A933HSK2-F1
#
_entry.id   AF-A0A933HSK2-F1
#
_cell.length_a   1.000
_cell.length_b   1.000
_cell.length_c   1.000
_cell.angle_alpha   90.00
_cell.angle_beta   90.00
_cell.angle_gamma   90.00
#
_symmetry.space_group_name_H-M   'P 1'
#
loop_
_entity.id
_entity.type
_entity.pdbx_description
1 polymer ?
#
loop_
_entity_poly.entity_id
_entity_poly.type
_entity_poly.pdbx_seq_one_letter_code
_entity_poly.pdbx_strand_id
1 'polypeptide(L)'
;MILYRPVGLNELKLIAQSGYKAFPPRLPEQPIFYPVLNLEYAEQIAQNWNATRPPFAGFVTYFEVDDEYLARFPIQTVGAHIHQELWVPAKELEEFNEHIRGKIQIVRSFYGKTFDDAIDVVTQLPKSVIDAECAD
;
A
#
# COMPACT_ATOMS: atom_id res chain seq x y z
N MET A 1 -13.75 -0.82 -8.33
CA MET A 1 -13.57 -1.78 -7.22
C MET A 1 -12.69 -1.16 -6.16
N ILE A 2 -12.99 -1.45 -4.90
CA ILE A 2 -12.13 -1.07 -3.76
C ILE A 2 -11.06 -2.14 -3.57
N LEU A 3 -9.81 -1.69 -3.43
CA LEU A 3 -8.66 -2.51 -3.11
C LEU A 3 -7.90 -1.94 -1.93
N TYR A 4 -7.13 -2.81 -1.28
CA TYR A 4 -6.23 -2.46 -0.20
C TYR A 4 -4.82 -2.87 -0.55
N ARG A 5 -3.83 -2.16 0.02
CA ARG A 5 -2.45 -2.62 -0.05
C ARG A 5 -1.72 -2.33 1.26
N PRO A 6 -1.18 -3.37 1.93
CA PRO A 6 -0.26 -3.18 3.04
C PRO A 6 1.08 -2.69 2.51
N VAL A 7 1.64 -1.65 3.13
CA VAL A 7 2.93 -1.06 2.76
C VAL A 7 3.78 -0.81 4.00
N GLY A 8 5.10 -0.79 3.81
CA GLY A 8 6.06 -0.31 4.81
C GLY A 8 6.32 1.19 4.68
N LEU A 9 7.05 1.77 5.64
CA LEU A 9 7.37 3.21 5.65
C LEU A 9 8.00 3.72 4.36
N ASN A 10 9.00 3.01 3.81
CA ASN A 10 9.73 3.49 2.63
C ASN A 10 8.82 3.56 1.40
N GLU A 11 7.96 2.56 1.22
CA GLU A 11 6.97 2.56 0.12
C GLU A 11 5.93 3.65 0.36
N LEU A 12 5.47 3.87 1.59
CA LEU A 12 4.54 4.95 1.91
C LEU A 12 5.11 6.35 1.62
N LYS A 13 6.40 6.59 1.88
CA LYS A 13 7.06 7.86 1.53
C LYS A 13 7.05 8.12 0.04
N LEU A 14 7.31 7.10 -0.77
CA LEU A 14 7.26 7.22 -2.24
C LEU A 14 5.83 7.48 -2.73
N ILE A 15 4.83 6.86 -2.10
CA ILE A 15 3.42 7.16 -2.38
C ILE A 15 3.11 8.62 -2.02
N ALA A 16 3.58 9.11 -0.86
CA ALA A 16 3.38 10.50 -0.44
C ALA A 16 4.02 11.50 -1.42
N GLN A 17 5.25 11.23 -1.89
CA GLN A 17 5.94 12.02 -2.92
C GLN A 17 5.18 12.09 -4.25
N SER A 18 4.40 11.05 -4.59
CA SER A 18 3.52 11.08 -5.76
C SER A 18 2.24 11.92 -5.56
N GLY A 19 2.09 12.57 -4.41
CA GLY A 19 0.84 13.23 -4.01
C GLY A 19 -0.30 12.23 -3.75
N TYR A 20 0.05 11.01 -3.33
CA TYR A 20 -0.85 9.87 -3.14
C TYR A 20 -1.59 9.43 -4.41
N LYS A 21 -0.94 9.53 -5.58
CA LYS A 21 -1.55 9.15 -6.86
C LYS A 21 -1.02 7.86 -7.45
N ALA A 22 0.14 7.38 -6.98
CA ALA A 22 0.79 6.21 -7.57
C ALA A 22 1.53 5.37 -6.53
N PHE A 23 1.57 4.06 -6.78
CA PHE A 23 2.52 3.16 -6.15
C PHE A 23 3.86 3.20 -6.89
N PRO A 24 5.00 3.15 -6.19
CA PRO A 24 6.31 3.18 -6.84
C PRO A 24 6.56 1.91 -7.67
N PRO A 25 7.42 1.97 -8.71
CA PRO A 25 7.84 0.80 -9.46
C PRO A 25 8.36 -0.31 -8.56
N ARG A 26 8.07 -1.56 -8.92
CA ARG A 26 8.59 -2.74 -8.22
C ARG A 26 10.08 -2.90 -8.51
N LEU A 27 10.80 -3.52 -7.57
CA LEU A 27 12.18 -3.93 -7.82
C LEU A 27 12.21 -5.04 -8.90
N PRO A 28 13.30 -5.16 -9.69
CA PRO A 28 13.38 -6.17 -10.77
C PRO A 28 13.09 -7.60 -10.31
N GLU A 29 13.45 -7.94 -9.08
CA GLU A 29 13.22 -9.25 -8.46
C GLU A 29 11.77 -9.46 -7.97
N GLN A 30 10.92 -8.45 -8.04
CA GLN A 30 9.52 -8.48 -7.63
C GLN A 30 8.61 -8.48 -8.86
N PRO A 31 8.30 -9.65 -9.45
CA PRO A 31 7.65 -9.76 -10.75
C PRO A 31 6.18 -9.30 -10.75
N ILE A 32 5.57 -9.18 -9.57
CA ILE A 32 4.16 -8.85 -9.40
C ILE A 32 3.96 -7.72 -8.39
N PHE A 33 2.98 -6.89 -8.68
CA PHE A 33 2.28 -6.02 -7.76
C PHE A 33 0.97 -6.69 -7.36
N TYR A 34 0.70 -6.78 -6.05
CA TYR A 34 -0.45 -7.50 -5.54
C TYR A 34 -1.22 -6.64 -4.53
N PRO A 35 -2.34 -6.03 -4.95
CA PRO A 35 -3.31 -5.48 -4.03
C PRO A 35 -4.26 -6.58 -3.55
N VAL A 36 -4.81 -6.40 -2.35
CA VAL A 36 -5.71 -7.36 -1.70
C VAL A 36 -7.13 -6.82 -1.66
N LEU A 37 -8.11 -7.71 -1.61
CA LEU A 37 -9.52 -7.35 -1.65
C LEU A 37 -10.12 -7.10 -0.25
N ASN A 38 -9.44 -7.56 0.81
CA ASN A 38 -9.97 -7.55 2.17
C ASN A 38 -9.10 -6.70 3.11
N LEU A 39 -9.74 -5.76 3.82
CA LEU A 39 -9.09 -4.91 4.81
C LEU A 39 -8.42 -5.74 5.91
N GLU A 40 -9.11 -6.75 6.45
CA GLU A 40 -8.58 -7.61 7.51
C GLU A 40 -7.29 -8.30 7.08
N TYR A 41 -7.23 -8.79 5.83
CA TYR A 41 -6.02 -9.41 5.29
C TYR A 41 -4.88 -8.38 5.14
N ALA A 42 -5.18 -7.17 4.68
CA ALA A 42 -4.20 -6.09 4.62
C ALA A 42 -3.66 -5.72 6.01
N GLU A 43 -4.54 -5.63 7.02
CA GLU A 43 -4.17 -5.36 8.41
C GLU A 43 -3.24 -6.45 8.95
N GLN A 44 -3.54 -7.72 8.71
CA GLN A 44 -2.68 -8.83 9.13
C GLN A 44 -1.26 -8.71 8.57
N ILE A 45 -1.12 -8.37 7.28
CA ILE A 45 0.20 -8.19 6.66
C ILE A 45 0.91 -6.96 7.26
N ALA A 46 0.22 -5.81 7.30
CA ALA A 46 0.80 -4.57 7.81
C ALA A 46 1.27 -4.70 9.27
N GLN A 47 0.46 -5.34 10.11
CA GLN A 47 0.76 -5.53 11.53
C GLN A 47 1.82 -6.61 11.76
N ASN A 48 1.68 -7.79 11.15
CA ASN A 48 2.51 -8.94 11.49
C ASN A 48 3.83 -8.97 10.72
N TRP A 49 3.91 -8.30 9.57
CA TRP A 49 5.10 -8.27 8.73
C TRP A 49 5.76 -6.90 8.65
N ASN A 50 5.03 -5.85 8.24
CA ASN A 50 5.65 -4.54 8.04
C ASN A 50 6.04 -3.87 9.36
N ALA A 51 5.18 -3.93 10.39
CA ALA A 51 5.48 -3.32 11.69
C ALA A 51 6.53 -4.10 12.51
N THR A 52 6.84 -5.35 12.15
CA THR A 52 7.79 -6.21 12.87
C THR A 52 9.19 -6.25 12.25
N ARG A 53 9.38 -5.62 11.08
CA ARG A 53 10.64 -5.58 10.34
C ARG A 53 11.10 -4.13 10.16
N PRO A 54 12.40 -3.82 10.21
CA PRO A 54 12.89 -2.47 9.96
C PRO A 54 12.29 -1.88 8.68
N PRO A 55 11.78 -0.63 8.71
CA PRO A 55 11.90 0.35 9.81
C PRO A 55 10.84 0.24 10.92
N PHE A 56 10.12 -0.87 11.05
CA PHE A 56 9.14 -1.19 12.09
C PHE A 56 7.85 -0.37 12.03
N ALA A 57 7.38 -0.07 10.82
CA ALA A 57 6.07 0.52 10.60
C ALA A 57 5.36 -0.13 9.41
N GLY A 58 4.07 -0.39 9.60
CA GLY A 58 3.16 -0.93 8.61
C GLY A 58 1.92 -0.07 8.45
N PHE A 59 1.43 0.04 7.23
CA PHE A 59 0.27 0.86 6.90
C PHE A 59 -0.65 0.09 5.99
N VAL A 60 -1.95 0.31 6.12
CA VAL A 60 -2.92 -0.16 5.13
C VAL A 60 -3.37 1.02 4.30
N THR A 61 -3.15 0.90 2.99
CA THR A 61 -3.70 1.82 2.01
C THR A 61 -5.04 1.31 1.46
N TYR A 62 -5.90 2.23 1.08
CA TYR A 62 -7.22 2.03 0.47
C TYR A 62 -7.27 2.87 -0.80
N PHE A 63 -7.76 2.28 -1.89
CA PHE A 63 -7.90 3.00 -3.16
C PHE A 63 -8.93 2.32 -4.05
N GLU A 64 -9.49 3.09 -4.97
CA GLU A 64 -10.46 2.63 -5.95
C GLU A 64 -9.82 2.54 -7.33
N VAL A 65 -10.15 1.50 -8.09
CA VAL A 65 -9.68 1.28 -9.47
C VAL A 65 -10.85 0.90 -10.35
N ASP A 66 -10.80 1.24 -11.63
CA ASP A 66 -11.81 0.89 -12.63
C ASP A 66 -12.13 -0.62 -12.69
N ASP A 67 -13.41 -0.97 -12.56
CA ASP A 67 -13.85 -2.38 -12.61
C ASP A 67 -13.53 -3.04 -13.96
N GLU A 68 -13.72 -2.30 -15.06
CA GLU A 68 -13.45 -2.80 -16.41
C GLU A 68 -11.96 -3.10 -16.62
N TYR A 69 -11.08 -2.27 -16.07
CA TYR A 69 -9.64 -2.50 -16.11
C TYR A 69 -9.25 -3.71 -15.25
N LEU A 70 -9.78 -3.79 -14.02
CA LEU A 70 -9.47 -4.87 -13.09
C LEU A 70 -9.96 -6.24 -13.57
N ALA A 71 -10.96 -6.32 -14.44
CA ALA A 71 -11.45 -7.57 -15.02
C ALA A 71 -10.36 -8.37 -15.78
N ARG A 72 -9.24 -7.72 -16.13
CA ARG A 72 -8.05 -8.36 -16.72
C ARG A 72 -7.28 -9.25 -15.73
N PHE A 73 -7.41 -9.02 -14.43
CA PHE A 73 -6.65 -9.71 -13.38
C PHE A 73 -7.56 -10.66 -12.60
N PRO A 74 -7.39 -11.99 -12.74
CA PRO A 74 -8.19 -12.94 -11.99
C PRO A 74 -7.88 -12.87 -10.49
N ILE A 75 -8.92 -12.90 -9.66
CA ILE A 75 -8.79 -12.98 -8.20
C ILE A 75 -8.12 -14.30 -7.82
N GLN A 76 -7.00 -14.21 -7.10
CA GLN A 76 -6.29 -15.35 -6.52
C GLN A 76 -6.70 -15.51 -5.06
N THR A 77 -6.88 -16.74 -4.60
CA THR A 77 -7.06 -17.05 -3.17
C THR A 77 -5.85 -17.84 -2.70
N VAL A 78 -4.98 -17.22 -1.91
CA VAL A 78 -3.68 -17.79 -1.48
C VAL A 78 -3.73 -18.47 -0.10
N GLY A 79 -4.93 -18.67 0.43
CA GLY A 79 -5.16 -19.37 1.69
C GLY A 79 -6.64 -19.46 2.02
N ALA A 80 -7.06 -18.83 3.12
CA ALA A 80 -8.46 -18.72 3.47
C ALA A 80 -9.21 -17.80 2.49
N HIS A 81 -10.54 -17.83 2.50
CA HIS A 81 -11.37 -17.00 1.63
C HIS A 81 -11.10 -15.50 1.75
N ILE A 82 -10.61 -15.02 2.90
CA ILE A 82 -10.21 -13.62 3.11
C ILE A 82 -8.87 -13.27 2.45
N HIS A 83 -8.04 -14.25 2.11
CA HIS A 83 -6.73 -14.05 1.48
C HIS A 83 -6.85 -13.96 -0.03
N GLN A 84 -7.63 -12.96 -0.47
CA GLN A 84 -7.86 -12.66 -1.88
C GLN A 84 -6.98 -11.52 -2.34
N GLU A 85 -6.31 -11.73 -3.47
CA GLU A 85 -5.40 -10.77 -4.08
C GLU A 85 -5.49 -10.79 -5.61
N LEU A 86 -5.12 -9.67 -6.23
CA LEU A 86 -4.90 -9.59 -7.67
C LEU A 86 -3.40 -9.71 -7.94
N TRP A 87 -3.03 -10.33 -9.05
CA TRP A 87 -1.64 -10.37 -9.50
C TRP A 87 -1.48 -9.52 -10.75
N VAL A 88 -0.98 -8.30 -10.56
CA VAL A 88 -0.67 -7.36 -11.64
C VAL A 88 0.82 -7.50 -11.98
N PRO A 89 1.20 -7.78 -13.24
CA PRO A 89 2.61 -7.81 -13.62
C PRO A 89 3.30 -6.48 -13.29
N ALA A 90 4.51 -6.53 -12.75
CA ALA A 90 5.24 -5.34 -12.34
C ALA A 90 5.41 -4.31 -13.48
N LYS A 91 5.54 -4.78 -14.72
CA LYS A 91 5.60 -3.96 -15.94
C LYS A 91 4.30 -3.22 -16.27
N GLU A 92 3.16 -3.66 -15.75
CA GLU A 92 1.84 -3.04 -15.92
C GLU A 92 1.49 -2.11 -14.75
N LEU A 93 2.37 -1.94 -13.75
CA LEU A 93 2.09 -1.10 -12.59
C LEU A 93 1.95 0.39 -12.95
N GLU A 94 2.66 0.86 -13.96
CA GLU A 94 2.51 2.25 -14.45
C GLU A 94 1.09 2.47 -14.99
N GLU A 95 0.63 1.60 -15.90
CA GLU A 95 -0.75 1.59 -16.41
C GLU A 95 -1.77 1.43 -15.27
N PHE A 96 -1.50 0.54 -14.31
CA PHE A 96 -2.36 0.33 -13.15
C PHE A 96 -2.57 1.62 -12.35
N ASN A 97 -1.51 2.41 -12.14
CA ASN A 97 -1.59 3.67 -11.42
C ASN A 97 -2.48 4.70 -12.14
N GLU A 98 -2.52 4.71 -13.48
CA GLU A 98 -3.39 5.58 -14.26
C GLU A 98 -4.89 5.29 -14.05
N HIS A 99 -5.21 4.05 -13.68
CA HIS A 99 -6.58 3.60 -13.38
C HIS A 99 -7.00 3.80 -11.92
N ILE A 100 -6.10 4.28 -11.05
CA ILE A 100 -6.47 4.65 -9.67
C ILE A 100 -7.36 5.89 -9.70
N ARG A 101 -8.52 5.80 -9.06
CA ARG A 101 -9.48 6.89 -8.91
C ARG A 101 -9.18 7.69 -7.64
N GLY A 102 -8.98 9.00 -7.80
CA GLY A 102 -8.74 9.90 -6.68
C GLY A 102 -7.33 9.75 -6.08
N LYS A 103 -7.25 9.70 -4.75
CA LYS A 103 -5.99 9.53 -4.02
C LYS A 103 -6.00 8.20 -3.27
N ILE A 104 -4.82 7.60 -3.14
CA ILE A 104 -4.56 6.50 -2.23
C ILE A 104 -4.70 7.03 -0.80
N GLN A 105 -5.60 6.43 -0.02
CA GLN A 105 -5.86 6.82 1.36
C GLN A 105 -5.16 5.86 2.32
N ILE A 106 -4.74 6.36 3.48
CA ILE A 106 -4.22 5.53 4.57
C ILE A 106 -5.36 5.31 5.54
N VAL A 107 -5.72 4.05 5.80
CA VAL A 107 -6.86 3.69 6.67
C VAL A 107 -6.43 3.04 7.98
N ARG A 108 -5.19 2.55 8.08
CA ARG A 108 -4.59 1.99 9.29
C ARG A 108 -3.09 2.26 9.34
N SER A 109 -2.58 2.45 10.56
CA SER A 109 -1.16 2.61 10.86
C SER A 109 -0.79 1.69 12.03
N PHE A 110 0.33 1.00 11.92
CA PHE A 110 0.87 0.10 12.94
C PHE A 110 2.33 0.44 13.16
N TYR A 111 2.70 0.71 14.42
CA TYR A 111 4.05 1.06 14.81
C TYR A 111 4.63 0.00 15.75
N GLY A 112 5.78 -0.54 15.39
CA GLY A 112 6.53 -1.47 16.22
C GLY A 112 7.17 -0.76 17.41
N LYS A 113 7.57 -1.53 18.42
CA LYS A 113 8.16 -1.00 19.67
C LYS A 113 9.45 -0.20 19.46
N THR A 114 10.16 -0.49 18.38
CA THR A 114 11.44 0.11 18.02
C THR A 114 11.31 1.13 16.89
N PHE A 115 10.08 1.54 16.54
CA PHE A 115 9.84 2.62 15.60
C PHE A 115 10.33 3.94 16.18
N ASP A 116 11.11 4.70 15.40
CA ASP A 116 11.89 5.85 15.90
C ASP A 116 11.55 7.19 15.25
N ASP A 117 10.52 7.24 14.39
CA ASP A 117 10.02 8.50 13.83
C ASP A 117 8.95 9.13 14.72
N ALA A 118 8.89 10.46 14.73
CA ALA A 118 7.86 11.21 15.43
C ALA A 118 6.51 11.03 14.73
N ILE A 119 5.45 10.74 15.50
CA ILE A 119 4.09 10.64 14.97
C ILE A 119 3.40 12.00 15.12
N ASP A 120 2.89 12.52 14.00
CA ASP A 120 2.06 13.71 14.01
C ASP A 120 0.70 13.43 14.66
N VAL A 121 0.30 14.31 15.57
CA VAL A 121 -0.89 14.09 16.41
C VAL A 121 -2.21 14.22 15.64
N VAL A 122 -2.21 14.94 14.52
CA VAL A 122 -3.42 15.20 13.73
C VAL A 122 -3.65 14.09 12.71
N THR A 123 -2.63 13.81 11.91
CA THR A 123 -2.68 12.83 10.82
C THR A 123 -2.46 11.40 11.30
N GLN A 124 -1.84 11.21 12.47
CA GLN A 124 -1.37 9.91 12.97
C GLN A 124 -0.42 9.23 11.97
N LEU A 125 0.39 10.03 11.26
CA LEU A 125 1.43 9.56 10.36
C LEU A 125 2.82 9.95 10.86
N PRO A 126 3.87 9.21 10.46
CA PRO A 126 5.23 9.60 10.75
C PRO A 126 5.56 10.95 10.10
N LYS A 127 6.30 11.80 10.82
CA LYS A 127 6.71 13.11 10.32
C LYS A 127 7.47 13.00 9.00
N SER A 128 8.30 11.97 8.85
CA SER A 128 9.03 11.75 7.61
C SER A 128 8.15 11.33 6.41
N VAL A 129 6.89 10.94 6.64
CA VAL A 129 5.90 10.75 5.56
C VAL A 129 5.28 12.09 5.18
N ILE A 130 4.92 12.92 6.15
CA ILE A 130 4.39 14.27 5.91
C ILE A 130 5.41 15.12 5.16
N ASP A 131 6.66 15.12 5.62
CA ASP A 131 7.75 15.87 4.98
C ASP A 131 7.99 15.40 3.53
N ALA A 132 7.70 14.13 3.23
CA ALA A 132 7.83 13.56 1.89
C ALA A 132 6.70 13.99 0.93
N GLU A 133 5.51 14.33 1.44
CA GLU A 133 4.42 14.91 0.63
C GLU A 133 4.76 16.35 0.18
N CYS A 134 5.53 17.09 1.00
CA CYS A 134 5.90 18.49 0.73
C CYS A 134 7.21 18.65 -0.06
N ALA A 135 7.85 17.56 -0.47
CA ALA A 135 9.09 17.62 -1.24
C ALA A 135 8.77 17.84 -2.73
N ASP A 136 8.89 19.11 -3.17
CA ASP A 136 8.78 19.55 -4.57
C ASP A 136 9.98 19.10 -5.43
#